data_AF-A0A946K017-F1
#
_entry.id   AF-A0A946K017-F1
#
_cell.length_a   1.000
_cell.length_b   1.000
_cell.length_c   1.000
_cell.angle_alpha   90.00
_cell.angle_beta   90.00
_cell.angle_gamma   90.00
#
_symmetry.space_group_name_H-M   'P 1'
#
loop_
_entity.id
_entity.type
_entity.pdbx_description
1 polymer ?
#
loop_
_entity_poly.entity_id
_entity_poly.type
_entity_poly.pdbx_seq_one_letter_code
_entity_poly.pdbx_strand_id
1 'polypeptide(L)'
;AANGNRIGIDIVDLEEVDKRRLEVNKGVLISQVYAGPAREAGVQRGDVLTDIDGEAIDSAEQFERLVAALPDGVSVHIRVVRNKRPQYLALKVPVM
;
A
#
# COMPACT_ATOMS: atom_id res chain seq x y z
N ALA A 1 21.02 -1.30 0.19
CA ALA A 1 20.08 -2.28 -0.41
C ALA A 1 18.74 -1.58 -0.54
N ALA A 2 18.41 -1.13 -1.76
CA ALA A 2 17.11 -0.54 -2.05
C ALA A 2 16.18 -1.69 -2.42
N ASN A 3 15.60 -2.35 -1.41
CA ASN A 3 14.80 -3.56 -1.59
C ASN A 3 13.30 -3.33 -1.42
N GLY A 4 12.83 -2.08 -1.40
CA GLY A 4 11.41 -1.76 -1.55
C GLY A 4 11.09 -1.45 -3.01
N ASN A 5 9.83 -1.61 -3.40
CA ASN A 5 9.36 -1.20 -4.73
C ASN A 5 9.57 0.31 -4.98
N ARG A 6 9.13 0.83 -6.14
CA ARG A 6 9.31 2.24 -6.53
C ARG A 6 8.77 3.29 -5.53
N ILE A 7 7.93 2.90 -4.57
CA ILE A 7 7.42 3.79 -3.52
C ILE A 7 7.99 3.47 -2.11
N GLY A 8 8.93 2.53 -2.03
CA GLY A 8 9.74 2.27 -0.84
C GLY A 8 9.04 1.42 0.22
N ILE A 9 8.25 0.43 -0.17
CA ILE A 9 7.62 -0.51 0.79
C ILE A 9 7.78 -1.96 0.35
N ASP A 10 7.72 -2.85 1.34
CA ASP A 10 7.49 -4.27 1.14
C ASP A 10 6.06 -4.61 1.58
N ILE A 11 5.44 -5.45 0.78
CA ILE A 11 4.09 -5.93 1.02
C ILE A 11 4.06 -7.45 0.99
N VAL A 12 3.07 -8.02 1.67
CA VAL A 12 2.76 -9.44 1.65
C VAL A 12 1.26 -9.62 1.47
N ASP A 13 0.89 -10.76 0.90
CA ASP A 13 -0.53 -11.13 0.79
C ASP A 13 -1.16 -11.21 2.18
N LEU A 14 -2.40 -10.74 2.27
CA LEU A 14 -3.10 -10.69 3.53
C LEU A 14 -3.66 -12.07 3.88
N GLU A 15 -3.23 -12.61 5.03
CA GLU A 15 -3.72 -13.90 5.52
C GLU A 15 -5.17 -13.80 6.04
N GLU A 16 -5.88 -14.93 6.00
CA GLU A 16 -7.27 -15.03 6.49
C GLU A 16 -7.42 -14.61 7.97
N VAL A 17 -6.37 -14.80 8.77
CA VAL A 17 -6.37 -14.37 10.18
C VAL A 17 -6.38 -12.85 10.31
N ASP A 18 -5.63 -12.15 9.45
CA ASP A 18 -5.52 -10.70 9.45
C ASP A 18 -6.76 -10.03 8.87
N LYS A 19 -7.34 -10.63 7.83
CA LYS A 19 -8.66 -10.24 7.30
C LYS A 19 -9.71 -10.16 8.39
N ARG A 20 -9.86 -11.23 9.17
CA ARG A 20 -10.81 -11.28 10.29
C ARG A 20 -10.44 -10.31 11.40
N ARG A 21 -9.15 -10.18 11.73
CA ARG A 21 -8.66 -9.30 12.79
C ARG A 21 -8.92 -7.84 12.48
N LEU A 22 -8.73 -7.42 11.23
CA LEU A 22 -8.84 -6.04 10.77
C LEU A 22 -10.21 -5.71 10.15
N GLU A 23 -11.10 -6.70 10.06
CA GLU A 23 -12.44 -6.59 9.46
C GLU A 23 -12.39 -6.12 8.01
N VAL A 24 -11.42 -6.65 7.26
CA VAL A 24 -11.20 -6.37 5.84
C VAL A 24 -11.33 -7.68 5.05
N ASN A 25 -11.95 -7.62 3.87
CA ASN A 25 -12.13 -8.80 3.03
C ASN A 25 -10.95 -9.02 2.07
N LYS A 26 -10.26 -7.94 1.71
CA LYS A 26 -9.29 -7.83 0.61
C LYS A 26 -8.23 -6.81 0.99
N GLY A 27 -7.05 -6.93 0.40
CA GLY A 27 -5.92 -6.03 0.63
C GLY A 27 -4.59 -6.75 0.75
N VAL A 28 -3.55 -5.96 0.93
CA VAL A 28 -2.16 -6.41 1.14
C VAL A 28 -1.61 -5.82 2.42
N LEU A 29 -0.88 -6.61 3.19
CA LEU A 29 -0.26 -6.17 4.43
C LEU A 29 1.08 -5.53 4.14
N ILE A 30 1.31 -4.35 4.68
CA ILE A 30 2.59 -3.65 4.59
C ILE A 30 3.53 -4.21 5.65
N SER A 31 4.47 -5.06 5.23
CA SER A 31 5.40 -5.75 6.11
C SER A 31 6.57 -4.85 6.52
N GLN A 32 7.00 -3.95 5.63
CA GLN A 32 8.08 -3.02 5.88
C GLN A 32 7.91 -1.72 5.10
N VAL A 33 8.35 -0.61 5.70
CA VAL A 33 8.36 0.72 5.08
C VAL A 33 9.78 1.25 5.12
N TYR A 34 10.33 1.59 3.97
CA TYR A 34 11.66 2.20 3.82
C TYR A 34 11.54 3.73 3.75
N ALA A 35 12.69 4.41 3.66
CA ALA A 35 12.68 5.83 3.30
C ALA A 35 12.20 5.97 1.85
N GLY A 36 11.22 6.83 1.62
CA GLY A 36 10.63 7.03 0.29
C GLY A 36 9.20 7.60 0.34
N PRO A 37 8.55 7.65 -0.83
CA PRO A 37 7.26 8.33 -0.99
C PRO A 37 6.12 7.77 -0.14
N ALA A 38 6.06 6.46 0.08
CA ALA A 38 5.05 5.88 0.96
C ALA A 38 5.22 6.33 2.41
N ARG A 39 6.46 6.41 2.90
CA ARG A 39 6.74 6.92 4.24
C ARG A 39 6.39 8.40 4.37
N GLU A 40 6.66 9.20 3.35
CA GLU A 40 6.28 10.61 3.29
C GLU A 40 4.76 10.79 3.28
N ALA A 41 4.03 9.87 2.63
CA ALA A 41 2.57 9.81 2.65
C ALA A 41 1.99 9.41 4.02
N GLY A 42 2.82 8.97 4.97
CA GLY A 42 2.40 8.55 6.31
C GLY A 42 2.02 7.07 6.43
N VAL A 43 2.39 6.26 5.44
CA VAL A 43 2.24 4.80 5.46
C VAL A 43 3.13 4.20 6.54
N GLN A 44 2.60 3.21 7.27
CA GLN A 44 3.29 2.55 8.36
C GLN A 44 3.28 1.04 8.20
N ARG A 45 4.27 0.39 8.81
CA ARG A 45 4.29 -1.07 8.93
C ARG A 45 3.06 -1.55 9.69
N GLY A 46 2.44 -2.61 9.20
CA GLY A 46 1.21 -3.18 9.76
C GLY A 46 -0.08 -2.55 9.23
N ASP A 47 0.03 -1.53 8.38
CA ASP A 47 -1.11 -1.06 7.61
C ASP A 47 -1.53 -2.11 6.58
N VAL A 48 -2.83 -2.19 6.33
CA VAL A 48 -3.36 -2.99 5.22
C VAL A 48 -3.81 -2.05 4.13
N LEU A 49 -3.16 -2.11 2.98
CA LEU A 49 -3.57 -1.36 1.81
C LEU A 49 -4.71 -2.11 1.11
N THR A 50 -5.82 -1.43 0.87
CA THR A 50 -7.06 -2.04 0.34
C THR A 50 -7.44 -1.49 -1.02
N ASP A 51 -7.00 -0.27 -1.34
CA ASP A 51 -7.36 0.44 -2.56
C ASP A 51 -6.25 1.44 -2.94
N ILE A 52 -6.04 1.59 -4.25
CA ILE A 52 -5.18 2.60 -4.85
C ILE A 52 -5.92 3.26 -6.01
N ASP A 53 -6.10 4.58 -5.93
CA ASP A 53 -6.77 5.41 -6.93
C ASP A 53 -8.18 4.91 -7.31
N GLY A 54 -8.91 4.31 -6.37
CA GLY A 54 -10.23 3.72 -6.59
C GLY A 54 -10.20 2.30 -7.16
N GLU A 55 -9.02 1.71 -7.34
CA GLU A 55 -8.85 0.31 -7.69
C GLU A 55 -8.57 -0.55 -6.44
N ALA A 56 -9.45 -1.52 -6.20
CA ALA A 56 -9.32 -2.45 -5.11
C ALA A 56 -8.14 -3.40 -5.32
N ILE A 57 -7.32 -3.57 -4.27
CA ILE A 57 -6.16 -4.45 -4.29
C ILE A 57 -6.52 -5.75 -3.60
N ASP A 58 -6.40 -6.87 -4.32
CA ASP A 58 -6.68 -8.20 -3.81
C ASP A 58 -5.43 -9.01 -3.47
N SER A 59 -4.30 -8.73 -4.13
CA SER A 59 -3.04 -9.45 -3.94
C SER A 59 -1.81 -8.56 -4.09
N ALA A 60 -0.68 -9.04 -3.57
CA ALA A 60 0.61 -8.38 -3.67
C ALA A 60 1.06 -8.22 -5.12
N GLU A 61 0.81 -9.23 -5.94
CA GLU A 61 1.11 -9.18 -7.36
C GLU A 61 0.29 -8.10 -8.10
N GLN A 62 -1.01 -7.97 -7.79
CA GLN A 62 -1.84 -6.92 -8.36
C GLN A 62 -1.34 -5.54 -7.96
N PHE A 63 -1.00 -5.36 -6.68
CA PHE A 63 -0.45 -4.10 -6.20
C PHE A 63 0.82 -3.69 -6.94
N GLU A 64 1.79 -4.60 -7.11
CA GLU A 64 3.03 -4.29 -7.81
C GLU A 64 2.77 -3.88 -9.26
N ARG A 65 1.82 -4.53 -9.94
CA ARG A 65 1.40 -4.14 -11.30
C ARG A 65 0.76 -2.76 -11.33
N LEU A 66 -0.10 -2.44 -10.36
CA LEU A 66 -0.76 -1.13 -10.29
C LEU A 66 0.26 -0.03 -10.04
N VAL A 67 1.11 -0.22 -9.03
CA VAL A 67 2.19 0.71 -8.72
C VAL A 67 3.11 0.91 -9.92
N ALA A 68 3.47 -0.14 -10.65
CA ALA A 68 4.27 -0.03 -11.87
C ALA A 68 3.53 0.70 -13.02
N ALA A 69 2.21 0.58 -13.10
CA ALA A 69 1.38 1.26 -14.10
C ALA A 69 1.05 2.71 -13.75
N LEU A 70 1.28 3.15 -12.50
CA LEU A 70 0.99 4.52 -12.10
C LEU A 70 1.85 5.53 -12.87
N PRO A 71 1.26 6.67 -13.27
CA PRO A 71 2.00 7.73 -13.93
C PRO A 71 3.10 8.29 -13.03
N ASP A 72 4.18 8.75 -13.64
CA ASP A 72 5.28 9.37 -12.92
C ASP A 72 4.91 10.78 -12.46
N GLY A 73 5.27 11.15 -11.23
CA GLY A 73 5.12 12.51 -10.73
C GLY A 73 3.70 12.92 -10.35
N VAL A 74 2.72 12.01 -10.35
CA VAL A 74 1.36 12.29 -9.89
C VAL A 74 1.16 11.93 -8.42
N SER A 75 0.15 12.53 -7.80
CA SER A 75 -0.32 12.13 -6.48
C SER A 75 -1.57 11.27 -6.63
N VAL A 76 -1.52 10.04 -6.11
CA VAL A 76 -2.66 9.12 -6.09
C VAL A 76 -3.20 8.99 -4.67
N HIS A 77 -4.50 8.72 -4.55
CA HIS A 77 -5.10 8.43 -3.24
C HIS A 77 -4.96 6.95 -2.94
N ILE A 78 -4.53 6.61 -1.73
CA ILE A 78 -4.47 5.23 -1.26
C ILE A 78 -5.34 5.07 -0.03
N ARG A 79 -6.02 3.93 0.10
CA ARG A 79 -6.80 3.57 1.29
C ARG A 79 -6.09 2.50 2.09
N VAL A 80 -5.63 2.88 3.27
CA VAL A 80 -5.01 1.97 4.23
C VAL A 80 -5.93 1.73 5.43
N VAL A 81 -5.87 0.54 6.02
CA VAL A 81 -6.58 0.21 7.25
C VAL A 81 -5.54 0.00 8.34
N ARG A 82 -5.62 0.86 9.37
CA ARG A 82 -4.73 0.83 10.54
C ARG A 82 -5.58 0.65 11.79
N ASN A 83 -5.34 -0.41 12.57
CA ASN A 83 -6.11 -0.70 13.78
C ASN A 83 -7.64 -0.69 13.54
N LYS A 84 -8.10 -1.38 12.49
CA LYS A 84 -9.52 -1.44 12.04
C LYS A 84 -10.11 -0.11 11.58
N ARG A 85 -9.30 0.95 11.46
CA ARG A 85 -9.75 2.26 10.98
C ARG A 85 -9.24 2.50 9.56
N PRO A 86 -10.13 2.67 8.57
CA PRO A 86 -9.73 3.09 7.25
C PRO A 86 -9.22 4.54 7.29
N GLN A 87 -8.12 4.80 6.59
CA GLN A 87 -7.48 6.08 6.41
C GLN A 87 -7.17 6.26 4.92
N TYR A 88 -7.33 7.49 4.44
CA TYR A 88 -6.96 7.87 3.09
C TYR A 88 -5.68 8.69 3.16
N LEU A 89 -4.66 8.28 2.42
CA LEU A 89 -3.38 8.96 2.33
C LEU A 89 -3.12 9.36 0.88
N ALA A 90 -2.42 10.48 0.69
CA ALA A 90 -1.98 10.92 -0.62
C ALA A 90 -0.56 10.40 -0.86
N LEU A 91 -0.41 9.48 -1.81
CA LEU A 91 0.86 8.90 -2.21
C LEU A 91 1.39 9.65 -3.42
N LYS A 92 2.55 10.28 -3.28
CA LYS A 92 3.24 10.92 -4.39
C LYS A 92 4.09 9.89 -5.12
N VAL A 93 3.81 9.63 -6.38
CA VAL A 93 4.61 8.71 -7.20
C VAL A 93 5.89 9.46 -7.63
N PRO A 94 7.08 8.90 -7.36
CA PRO A 94 8.32 9.55 -7.75
C PRO A 94 8.48 9.50 -9.28
N VAL A 95 9.11 10.52 -9.84
CA VAL A 95 9.56 10.51 -11.23
C VAL A 95 10.81 9.63 -11.30
N MET A 96 10.78 8.60 -12.15
CA MET A 96 11.93 7.71 -12.38
C MET A 96 12.72 8.10 -13.62
#